data_AF-A0A3S4JZ61-F1
#
_entry.id   AF-A0A3S4JZ61-F1
#
_cell.length_a   1.000
_cell.length_b   1.000
_cell.length_c   1.000
_cell.angle_alpha   90.00
_cell.angle_beta   90.00
_cell.angle_gamma   90.00
#
_symmetry.space_group_name_H-M   'P 1'
#
loop_
_entity.id
_entity.type
_entity.pdbx_description
1 polymer ?
#
loop_
_entity_poly.entity_id
_entity_poly.type
_entity_poly.pdbx_seq_one_letter_code
_entity_poly.pdbx_strand_id
1 'polypeptide(L)'
;MDREEQSVRDVIDRILISYGVRTRQAYSDLTKIPLPTISNWVKRGKVPGDYIVQCALDTGADLKWLTEGGELTNVRFEPGNYPMQGIRLMEAMQSSGGKEILQRIMQAYGFTMQKELGDHLDIPSGTMSAWVRREHFPGDVVIVCALDTGASLYWLATGNGGLYESNVAVPTDQTALVTIKNIALKTVN
;
A
#
# COMPACT_ATOMS: atom_id res chain seq x y z
N MET A 1 -14.93 15.19 -22.99
CA MET A 1 -14.35 14.12 -22.17
C MET A 1 -14.42 14.60 -20.74
N ASP A 2 -15.11 13.86 -19.89
CA ASP A 2 -15.37 14.30 -18.51
C ASP A 2 -14.05 14.30 -17.73
N ARG A 3 -13.77 15.39 -17.02
CA ARG A 3 -12.51 15.58 -16.28
C ARG A 3 -12.23 14.44 -15.31
N GLU A 4 -13.28 13.91 -14.69
CA GLU A 4 -13.21 12.75 -13.77
C GLU A 4 -12.81 11.47 -14.51
N GLU A 5 -13.39 11.22 -15.69
CA GLU A 5 -13.06 10.05 -16.50
C GLU A 5 -11.58 10.08 -16.93
N GLN A 6 -11.06 11.26 -17.27
CA GLN A 6 -9.65 11.42 -17.59
C GLN A 6 -8.76 11.16 -16.38
N SER A 7 -9.11 11.69 -15.20
CA SER A 7 -8.37 11.44 -13.97
C SER A 7 -8.26 9.94 -13.66
N VAL A 8 -9.36 9.19 -13.82
CA VAL A 8 -9.34 7.72 -13.64
C VAL A 8 -8.44 7.03 -14.65
N ARG A 9 -8.47 7.45 -15.91
CA ARG A 9 -7.57 6.90 -16.95
C ARG A 9 -6.12 7.17 -16.59
N ASP A 10 -5.79 8.36 -16.12
CA ASP A 10 -4.43 8.74 -15.73
C ASP A 10 -3.93 7.87 -14.55
N VAL A 11 -4.77 7.61 -13.54
CA VAL A 11 -4.42 6.69 -12.43
C VAL A 11 -4.19 5.27 -12.96
N ILE A 12 -5.06 4.78 -13.85
CA ILE A 12 -4.88 3.45 -14.47
C ILE A 12 -3.55 3.40 -15.21
N ASP A 13 -3.22 4.40 -16.02
CA ASP A 13 -2.00 4.42 -16.81
C ASP A 13 -0.75 4.40 -15.90
N ARG A 14 -0.78 5.10 -14.77
CA ARG A 14 0.29 5.03 -13.76
C ARG A 14 0.42 3.65 -13.11
N ILE A 15 -0.69 2.98 -12.82
CA ILE A 15 -0.68 1.59 -12.36
C ILE A 15 -0.02 0.70 -13.43
N LEU A 16 -0.43 0.81 -14.70
CA LEU A 16 0.15 0.02 -15.79
C LEU A 16 1.67 0.23 -15.91
N ILE A 17 2.12 1.48 -15.87
CA ILE A 17 3.53 1.85 -15.90
C ILE A 17 4.29 1.21 -14.73
N SER A 18 3.73 1.24 -13.52
CA SER A 18 4.35 0.68 -12.32
C SER A 18 4.59 -0.83 -12.44
N TYR A 19 3.64 -1.56 -13.05
CA TYR A 19 3.78 -2.99 -13.33
C TYR A 19 4.57 -3.30 -14.61
N GLY A 20 5.09 -2.28 -15.32
CA GLY A 20 5.87 -2.47 -16.55
C GLY A 20 5.03 -2.96 -17.75
N VAL A 21 3.72 -2.74 -17.73
CA VAL A 21 2.79 -3.18 -18.78
C VAL A 21 2.18 -1.99 -19.53
N ARG A 22 1.68 -2.23 -20.74
CA ARG A 22 1.09 -1.17 -21.60
C ARG A 22 -0.42 -1.29 -21.80
N THR A 23 -1.02 -2.39 -21.37
CA THR A 23 -2.46 -2.64 -21.61
C THR A 23 -3.12 -3.16 -20.35
N ARG A 24 -4.41 -2.83 -20.21
CA ARG A 24 -5.26 -3.36 -19.11
C ARG A 24 -5.37 -4.88 -19.15
N GLN A 25 -5.27 -5.48 -20.34
CA GLN A 25 -5.25 -6.94 -20.51
C GLN A 25 -3.98 -7.53 -19.88
N ALA A 26 -2.79 -7.00 -20.19
CA ALA A 26 -1.54 -7.47 -19.61
C ALA A 26 -1.53 -7.30 -18.08
N TYR A 27 -2.08 -6.20 -17.57
CA TYR A 27 -2.26 -5.99 -16.13
C TYR A 27 -3.22 -7.01 -15.49
N SER A 28 -4.36 -7.28 -16.13
CA SER A 28 -5.31 -8.33 -15.73
C SER A 28 -4.63 -9.69 -15.68
N ASP A 29 -3.84 -10.03 -16.70
CA ASP A 29 -3.15 -11.33 -16.79
C ASP A 29 -2.08 -11.49 -15.71
N LEU A 30 -1.37 -10.41 -15.37
CA LEU A 30 -0.34 -10.36 -14.35
C LEU A 30 -0.92 -10.48 -12.93
N THR A 31 -1.89 -9.62 -12.61
CA THR A 31 -2.47 -9.50 -11.25
C THR A 31 -3.59 -10.49 -10.97
N LYS A 32 -4.12 -11.15 -12.01
CA LYS A 32 -5.34 -11.98 -11.97
C LYS A 32 -6.61 -11.22 -11.59
N ILE A 33 -6.57 -9.88 -11.60
CA ILE A 33 -7.77 -9.05 -11.47
C ILE A 33 -8.56 -9.14 -12.79
N PRO A 34 -9.85 -9.49 -12.79
CA PRO A 34 -10.62 -9.60 -14.02
C PRO A 34 -10.66 -8.27 -14.81
N LEU A 35 -10.38 -8.31 -16.11
CA LEU A 35 -10.49 -7.15 -17.00
C LEU A 35 -11.83 -6.37 -16.88
N PRO A 36 -13.01 -7.02 -16.71
CA PRO A 36 -14.25 -6.30 -16.47
C PRO A 36 -14.22 -5.43 -15.21
N THR A 37 -13.54 -5.87 -14.14
CA THR A 37 -13.37 -5.09 -12.90
C THR A 37 -12.59 -3.82 -13.17
N ILE A 38 -11.45 -3.93 -13.88
CA ILE A 38 -10.60 -2.78 -14.25
C ILE A 38 -11.39 -1.82 -15.18
N SER A 39 -12.13 -2.37 -16.14
CA SER A 39 -12.94 -1.57 -17.07
C SER A 39 -14.09 -0.82 -16.37
N ASN A 40 -14.61 -1.38 -15.28
CA ASN A 40 -15.67 -0.76 -14.50
C ASN A 40 -15.20 0.45 -13.68
N TRP A 41 -13.89 0.61 -13.40
CA TRP A 41 -13.37 1.78 -12.68
C TRP A 41 -13.62 3.08 -13.45
N VAL A 42 -13.34 3.09 -14.75
CA VAL A 42 -13.61 4.23 -15.64
C VAL A 42 -15.09 4.56 -15.64
N LYS A 43 -15.95 3.55 -15.78
CA LYS A 43 -17.42 3.73 -15.76
C LYS A 43 -17.93 4.28 -14.43
N ARG A 44 -17.26 3.94 -13.32
CA ARG A 44 -17.62 4.37 -11.97
C ARG A 44 -16.96 5.68 -11.55
N GLY A 45 -16.12 6.27 -12.41
CA GLY A 45 -15.41 7.50 -12.10
C GLY A 45 -14.38 7.39 -10.98
N LYS A 46 -13.95 6.18 -10.58
CA LYS A 46 -12.91 5.99 -9.56
C LYS A 46 -12.18 4.66 -9.65
N VAL A 47 -10.88 4.70 -9.33
CA VAL A 47 -10.08 3.51 -8.99
C VAL A 47 -10.18 3.31 -7.47
N PRO A 48 -10.63 2.15 -6.97
CA PRO A 48 -10.67 1.88 -5.54
C PRO A 48 -9.26 1.87 -4.94
N GLY A 49 -9.07 2.53 -3.79
CA GLY A 49 -7.77 2.66 -3.12
C GLY A 49 -7.04 1.34 -2.87
N ASP A 50 -7.75 0.24 -2.62
CA ASP A 50 -7.15 -1.08 -2.41
C ASP A 50 -6.18 -1.47 -3.55
N TYR A 51 -6.52 -1.14 -4.80
CA TYR A 51 -5.68 -1.43 -5.96
C TYR A 51 -4.47 -0.50 -6.06
N ILE A 52 -4.59 0.72 -5.55
CA ILE A 52 -3.48 1.69 -5.49
C ILE A 52 -2.50 1.28 -4.38
N VAL A 53 -3.02 0.90 -3.20
CA VAL A 53 -2.22 0.35 -2.09
C VAL A 53 -1.46 -0.90 -2.55
N GLN A 54 -2.15 -1.82 -3.22
CA GLN A 54 -1.55 -3.02 -3.81
C GLN A 54 -0.43 -2.67 -4.80
N CYS A 55 -0.70 -1.74 -5.73
CA CYS A 55 0.29 -1.30 -6.73
C CYS A 55 1.55 -0.71 -6.07
N ALA A 56 1.37 0.18 -5.09
CA ALA A 56 2.46 0.80 -4.36
C ALA A 56 3.35 -0.25 -3.66
N LEU A 57 2.73 -1.23 -2.99
CA LEU A 57 3.46 -2.28 -2.26
C LEU A 57 4.13 -3.31 -3.17
N ASP A 58 3.53 -3.65 -4.31
CA ASP A 58 4.09 -4.61 -5.26
C ASP A 58 5.28 -4.06 -6.04
N THR A 59 5.21 -2.79 -6.41
CA THR A 59 6.12 -2.18 -7.38
C THR A 59 7.08 -1.18 -6.74
N GLY A 60 6.79 -0.75 -5.51
CA GLY A 60 7.50 0.34 -4.86
C GLY A 60 7.13 1.72 -5.39
N ALA A 61 6.10 1.84 -6.24
CA ALA A 61 5.66 3.11 -6.79
C ALA A 61 5.21 4.07 -5.68
N ASP A 62 5.69 5.31 -5.75
CA ASP A 62 5.31 6.37 -4.83
C ASP A 62 3.79 6.59 -4.81
N LEU A 63 3.22 6.59 -3.60
CA LEU A 63 1.77 6.63 -3.42
C LEU A 63 1.17 7.94 -3.90
N LYS A 64 1.87 9.06 -3.70
CA LYS A 64 1.44 10.38 -4.13
C LYS A 64 1.49 10.50 -5.66
N TRP A 65 2.51 9.94 -6.29
CA TRP A 65 2.59 9.89 -7.74
C TRP A 65 1.46 9.06 -8.34
N LEU A 66 1.10 7.90 -7.75
CA LEU A 66 -0.02 7.10 -8.22
C LEU A 66 -1.35 7.88 -8.17
N THR A 67 -1.61 8.64 -7.10
CA THR A 67 -2.88 9.35 -6.91
C THR A 67 -2.93 10.69 -7.65
N GLU A 68 -1.91 11.52 -7.52
CA GLU A 68 -1.89 12.91 -8.00
C GLU A 68 -1.16 13.07 -9.34
N GLY A 69 -0.26 12.15 -9.69
CA GLY A 69 0.62 12.26 -10.86
C GLY A 69 1.88 13.09 -10.60
N GLY A 70 2.56 13.47 -11.68
CA GLY A 70 3.85 14.18 -11.64
C GLY A 70 4.84 13.62 -12.65
N GLU A 71 6.00 14.26 -12.77
CA GLU A 71 7.06 13.82 -13.68
C GLU A 71 7.70 12.50 -13.20
N LEU A 72 7.77 11.52 -14.10
CA LEU A 72 8.34 10.19 -13.85
C LEU A 72 9.80 10.21 -13.39
N THR A 73 10.56 11.23 -13.80
CA THR A 73 11.99 11.39 -13.48
C THR A 73 12.26 11.55 -11.98
N ASN A 74 11.25 11.91 -11.19
CA ASN A 74 11.36 12.11 -9.75
C ASN A 74 10.68 11.00 -8.93
N VAL A 75 10.15 9.96 -9.57
CA VAL A 75 9.43 8.87 -8.90
C VAL A 75 10.43 7.87 -8.36
N ARG A 76 10.41 7.67 -7.05
CA ARG A 76 11.19 6.61 -6.41
C ARG A 76 10.40 5.31 -6.53
N PHE A 77 11.06 4.27 -7.06
CA PHE A 77 10.57 2.90 -7.05
C PHE A 77 11.47 2.10 -6.11
N GLU A 78 11.12 2.10 -4.83
CA GLU A 78 11.85 1.32 -3.83
C GLU A 78 10.86 0.35 -3.21
N PRO A 79 10.60 -0.80 -3.84
CA PRO A 79 9.74 -1.80 -3.23
C PRO A 79 10.38 -2.22 -1.92
N GLY A 80 9.68 -1.98 -0.82
CA GLY A 80 10.10 -2.52 0.47
C GLY A 80 10.24 -4.04 0.36
N ASN A 81 11.17 -4.61 1.11
CA ASN A 81 11.36 -6.07 1.14
C ASN A 81 10.23 -6.73 1.95
N TYR A 82 9.01 -6.62 1.44
CA TYR A 82 7.79 -7.09 2.08
C TYR A 82 7.63 -8.60 1.84
N PRO A 83 7.28 -9.38 2.87
CA PRO A 83 7.14 -10.83 2.75
C PRO A 83 5.92 -11.25 1.92
N MET A 84 4.99 -10.33 1.65
CA MET A 84 3.79 -10.57 0.85
C MET A 84 3.72 -9.56 -0.29
N GLN A 85 3.39 -10.06 -1.48
CA GLN A 85 3.19 -9.29 -2.71
C GLN A 85 2.07 -9.93 -3.55
N GLY A 86 1.54 -9.16 -4.50
CA GLY A 86 0.51 -9.58 -5.46
C GLY A 86 -0.77 -10.09 -4.79
N ILE A 87 -1.30 -11.20 -5.32
CA ILE A 87 -2.57 -11.79 -4.86
C ILE A 87 -2.56 -12.06 -3.35
N ARG A 88 -1.44 -12.57 -2.80
CA ARG A 88 -1.35 -12.87 -1.35
C ARG A 88 -1.48 -11.61 -0.50
N LEU A 89 -0.93 -10.50 -0.97
CA LEU A 89 -1.04 -9.22 -0.29
C LEU A 89 -2.49 -8.70 -0.37
N MET A 90 -3.13 -8.79 -1.53
CA MET A 90 -4.53 -8.39 -1.70
C MET A 90 -5.46 -9.22 -0.80
N GLU A 91 -5.24 -10.53 -0.73
CA GLU A 91 -5.94 -11.43 0.18
C GLU A 91 -5.72 -11.06 1.65
N ALA A 92 -4.48 -10.75 2.03
CA ALA A 92 -4.15 -10.31 3.39
C ALA A 92 -4.83 -8.98 3.75
N MET A 93 -4.87 -8.02 2.82
CA MET A 93 -5.57 -6.73 2.99
C MET A 93 -7.07 -6.94 3.19
N GLN A 94 -7.70 -7.73 2.32
CA GLN A 94 -9.13 -8.04 2.40
C GLN A 94 -9.49 -8.84 3.65
N SER A 95 -8.56 -9.66 4.15
CA SER A 95 -8.76 -10.47 5.35
C SER A 95 -8.30 -9.76 6.62
N SER A 96 -7.79 -8.53 6.52
CA SER A 96 -7.21 -7.85 7.67
C SER A 96 -8.25 -7.48 8.74
N GLY A 97 -9.54 -7.54 8.42
CA GLY A 97 -10.62 -7.24 9.34
C GLY A 97 -10.88 -5.74 9.47
N GLY A 98 -12.16 -5.37 9.57
CA GLY A 98 -12.62 -3.98 9.61
C GLY A 98 -12.33 -3.30 10.94
N LYS A 99 -12.28 -4.08 12.03
CA LYS A 99 -11.96 -3.58 13.38
C LYS A 99 -10.48 -3.28 13.52
N GLU A 100 -9.64 -4.20 13.06
CA GLU A 100 -8.20 -4.17 13.19
C GLU A 100 -7.62 -3.04 12.33
N ILE A 101 -8.12 -2.86 11.10
CA ILE A 101 -7.71 -1.73 10.25
C ILE A 101 -8.09 -0.39 10.87
N LEU A 102 -9.29 -0.28 11.44
CA LEU A 102 -9.76 0.93 12.12
C LEU A 102 -8.86 1.26 13.32
N GLN A 103 -8.48 0.25 14.11
CA GLN A 103 -7.54 0.42 15.22
C GLN A 103 -6.17 0.89 14.76
N ARG A 104 -5.64 0.37 13.64
CA ARG A 104 -4.35 0.81 13.10
C ARG A 104 -4.39 2.23 12.58
N ILE A 105 -5.46 2.64 11.89
CA ILE A 105 -5.66 4.03 11.45
C ILE A 105 -5.70 4.96 12.67
N MET A 106 -6.51 4.62 13.69
CA MET A 106 -6.55 5.40 14.94
C MET A 106 -5.19 5.50 15.61
N GLN A 107 -4.44 4.40 15.68
CA GLN A 107 -3.10 4.37 16.26
C GLN A 107 -2.11 5.26 15.49
N ALA A 108 -2.17 5.25 14.15
CA ALA A 108 -1.29 6.08 13.32
C ALA A 108 -1.53 7.58 13.53
N TYR A 109 -2.80 7.99 13.69
CA TYR A 109 -3.15 9.37 14.03
C TYR A 109 -2.97 9.71 15.52
N GLY A 110 -2.78 8.71 16.40
CA GLY A 110 -2.73 8.91 17.84
C GLY A 110 -4.10 9.15 18.49
N PHE A 111 -5.19 8.77 17.83
CA PHE A 111 -6.56 8.90 18.34
C PHE A 111 -6.92 7.78 19.29
N THR A 112 -7.73 8.12 20.31
CA THR A 112 -8.23 7.15 21.30
C THR A 112 -9.71 6.82 21.07
N MET A 113 -10.44 7.69 20.37
CA MET A 113 -11.86 7.54 20.08
C MET A 113 -12.12 7.55 18.56
N GLN A 114 -12.99 6.67 18.07
CA GLN A 114 -13.39 6.64 16.65
C GLN A 114 -14.02 7.96 16.19
N LYS A 115 -14.63 8.70 17.11
CA LYS A 115 -15.17 10.04 16.82
C LYS A 115 -14.08 10.99 16.35
N GLU A 116 -12.88 10.96 16.95
CA GLU A 116 -11.77 11.83 16.54
C GLU A 116 -11.38 11.57 15.08
N LEU A 117 -11.31 10.29 14.69
CA LEU A 117 -11.07 9.91 13.30
C LEU A 117 -12.19 10.36 12.36
N GLY A 118 -13.44 10.16 12.76
CA GLY A 118 -14.61 10.57 11.99
C GLY A 118 -14.65 12.08 11.78
N ASP A 119 -14.39 12.86 12.81
CA ASP A 119 -14.34 14.32 12.75
C ASP A 119 -13.13 14.81 11.93
N HIS A 120 -11.99 14.11 12.00
CA HIS A 120 -10.76 14.47 11.27
C HIS A 120 -10.87 14.26 9.76
N LEU A 121 -11.47 13.15 9.33
CA LEU A 121 -11.57 12.75 7.92
C LEU A 121 -12.96 13.01 7.31
N ASP A 122 -13.86 13.65 8.06
CA ASP A 122 -15.28 13.84 7.71
C ASP A 122 -15.98 12.52 7.34
N ILE A 123 -15.71 11.46 8.13
CA ILE A 123 -16.25 10.13 7.92
C ILE A 123 -17.38 9.87 8.93
N PRO A 124 -18.63 9.65 8.46
CA PRO A 124 -19.73 9.33 9.35
C PRO A 124 -19.46 8.06 10.17
N SER A 125 -19.82 8.08 11.46
CA SER A 125 -19.68 6.92 12.36
C SER A 125 -20.36 5.65 11.81
N GLY A 126 -21.47 5.79 11.08
CA GLY A 126 -22.14 4.68 10.41
C GLY A 126 -21.31 4.00 9.31
N THR A 127 -20.44 4.75 8.64
CA THR A 127 -19.49 4.25 7.64
C THR A 127 -18.40 3.41 8.31
N MET A 128 -17.76 3.93 9.37
CA MET A 128 -16.76 3.18 10.14
C MET A 128 -17.37 1.91 10.77
N SER A 129 -18.60 2.01 11.29
CA SER A 129 -19.36 0.86 11.81
C SER A 129 -19.65 -0.19 10.73
N ALA A 130 -19.85 0.24 9.48
CA ALA A 130 -20.04 -0.66 8.34
C ALA A 130 -18.74 -1.36 7.95
N TRP A 131 -17.58 -0.71 8.09
CA TRP A 131 -16.29 -1.36 7.87
C TRP A 131 -16.09 -2.53 8.83
N VAL A 132 -16.27 -2.27 10.13
CA VAL A 132 -16.18 -3.29 11.18
C VAL A 132 -17.13 -4.44 10.90
N ARG A 133 -18.42 -4.17 10.68
CA ARG A 133 -19.43 -5.24 10.50
C ARG A 133 -19.21 -6.09 9.26
N ARG A 134 -18.65 -5.51 8.19
CA ARG A 134 -18.48 -6.17 6.89
C ARG A 134 -17.07 -6.67 6.64
N GLU A 135 -16.20 -6.55 7.64
CA GLU A 135 -14.76 -6.80 7.49
C GLU A 135 -14.18 -6.10 6.26
N HIS A 136 -14.62 -4.87 6.00
CA HIS A 136 -14.25 -4.14 4.79
C HIS A 136 -12.92 -3.40 4.99
N PHE A 137 -12.02 -3.58 4.04
CA PHE A 137 -10.77 -2.82 3.93
C PHE A 137 -11.01 -1.47 3.24
N PRO A 138 -10.83 -0.32 3.93
CA PRO A 138 -11.06 1.01 3.36
C PRO A 138 -9.78 1.58 2.73
N GLY A 139 -9.36 1.08 1.56
CA GLY A 139 -8.07 1.46 0.95
C GLY A 139 -7.88 2.96 0.75
N ASP A 140 -8.93 3.71 0.38
CA ASP A 140 -8.84 5.17 0.22
C ASP A 140 -8.41 5.87 1.53
N VAL A 141 -8.92 5.39 2.68
CA VAL A 141 -8.62 5.93 4.01
C VAL A 141 -7.22 5.51 4.47
N VAL A 142 -6.79 4.30 4.10
CA VAL A 142 -5.43 3.81 4.34
C VAL A 142 -4.40 4.67 3.61
N ILE A 143 -4.69 5.04 2.36
CA ILE A 143 -3.84 5.93 1.55
C ILE A 143 -3.69 7.29 2.24
N VAL A 144 -4.81 7.92 2.59
CA VAL A 144 -4.81 9.23 3.27
C VAL A 144 -4.04 9.16 4.59
N CYS A 145 -4.30 8.13 5.40
CA CYS A 145 -3.61 7.94 6.67
C CYS A 145 -2.09 7.78 6.51
N ALA A 146 -1.63 7.01 5.52
CA ALA A 146 -0.20 6.85 5.23
C ALA A 146 0.44 8.18 4.83
N LEU A 147 -0.23 8.97 3.97
CA LEU A 147 0.27 10.27 3.50
C LEU A 147 0.30 11.33 4.62
N ASP A 148 -0.71 11.36 5.49
CA ASP A 148 -0.82 12.33 6.57
C ASP A 148 0.19 12.07 7.70
N THR A 149 0.37 10.79 8.06
CA THR A 149 1.09 10.40 9.29
C THR A 149 2.51 9.90 9.03
N GLY A 150 2.82 9.53 7.79
CA GLY A 150 4.06 8.82 7.44
C GLY A 150 4.11 7.38 7.96
N ALA A 151 2.99 6.83 8.45
CA ALA A 151 2.92 5.43 8.86
C ALA A 151 3.19 4.49 7.66
N SER A 152 3.82 3.35 7.94
CA SER A 152 4.12 2.33 6.93
C SER A 152 2.82 1.86 6.28
N LEU A 153 2.75 2.02 4.96
CA LEU A 153 1.62 1.57 4.16
C LEU A 153 1.40 0.05 4.34
N TYR A 154 2.47 -0.72 4.43
CA TYR A 154 2.41 -2.17 4.63
C TYR A 154 1.83 -2.55 6.02
N TRP A 155 2.23 -1.84 7.07
CA TRP A 155 1.69 -2.06 8.41
C TRP A 155 0.22 -1.63 8.50
N LEU A 156 -0.16 -0.50 7.91
CA LEU A 156 -1.57 -0.11 7.83
C LEU A 156 -2.37 -1.20 7.09
N ALA A 157 -1.90 -1.62 5.92
CA ALA A 157 -2.59 -2.56 5.05
C ALA A 157 -2.76 -3.96 5.67
N THR A 158 -1.76 -4.45 6.41
CA THR A 158 -1.69 -5.87 6.80
C THR A 158 -1.55 -6.11 8.30
N GLY A 159 -1.20 -5.09 9.08
CA GLY A 159 -0.81 -5.21 10.48
C GLY A 159 0.59 -5.79 10.73
N ASN A 160 1.34 -6.13 9.67
CA ASN A 160 2.68 -6.69 9.78
C ASN A 160 3.76 -5.60 9.71
N GLY A 161 4.88 -5.83 10.39
CA GLY A 161 5.99 -4.86 10.45
C GLY A 161 5.79 -3.81 11.53
N GLY A 162 6.50 -2.69 11.40
CA GLY A 162 6.42 -1.57 12.35
C GLY A 162 5.51 -0.44 11.85
N LEU A 163 4.99 0.37 12.79
CA LEU A 163 4.17 1.54 12.49
C LEU A 163 4.86 2.49 11.51
N TYR A 164 6.18 2.62 11.59
CA TYR A 164 7.00 3.37 10.64
C TYR A 164 7.95 2.41 9.92
N GLU A 165 8.22 2.70 8.65
CA GLU A 165 9.30 2.01 7.95
C GLU A 165 10.60 2.26 8.69
N SER A 166 11.18 1.19 9.21
CA SER A 166 12.59 1.25 9.58
C SER A 166 13.33 1.33 8.26
N ASN A 167 14.13 2.38 8.05
CA ASN A 167 15.28 2.28 7.16
C ASN A 167 16.17 1.19 7.76
N VAL A 168 15.84 -0.07 7.54
CA VAL A 168 16.80 -1.14 7.65
C VAL A 168 17.73 -0.87 6.50
N ALA A 169 18.74 -0.04 6.76
CA ALA A 169 20.01 -0.18 6.09
C ALA A 169 20.28 -1.68 6.18
N VAL A 170 20.12 -2.36 5.04
CA VAL A 170 20.48 -3.76 4.90
C VAL A 170 21.85 -3.84 5.57
N PRO A 171 22.08 -4.72 6.56
CA PRO A 171 23.44 -5.06 6.90
C PRO A 171 24.01 -5.59 5.59
N THR A 172 24.73 -4.75 4.86
CA THR A 172 25.54 -5.18 3.74
C THR A 172 26.36 -6.30 4.33
N ASP A 173 26.41 -7.43 3.62
CA ASP A 173 26.90 -8.73 4.04
C ASP A 173 28.44 -8.74 4.32
N GLN A 174 28.92 -7.73 5.04
CA GLN A 174 30.27 -7.55 5.54
C GLN A 174 30.34 -7.89 7.03
N THR A 175 29.25 -7.74 7.80
CA THR A 175 29.25 -8.06 9.25
C THR A 175 29.26 -9.56 9.52
N ALA A 176 28.72 -10.39 8.60
CA ALA A 176 28.78 -11.85 8.71
C ALA A 176 30.20 -12.40 8.43
N LEU A 177 30.94 -11.79 7.49
CA LEU A 177 32.29 -12.23 7.13
C LEU A 177 33.34 -11.89 8.20
N VAL A 178 33.17 -10.80 8.95
CA VAL A 178 34.10 -10.41 10.04
C VAL A 178 34.00 -11.40 11.21
N THR A 179 32.80 -11.91 11.51
CA THR A 179 32.61 -12.86 12.62
C THR A 179 33.24 -14.23 12.31
N ILE A 180 33.15 -14.71 11.07
CA ILE A 180 33.73 -16.01 10.67
C ILE A 180 35.27 -15.94 10.62
N LYS A 181 35.86 -14.83 10.14
CA LYS A 181 37.32 -14.65 10.14
C LYS A 181 37.93 -14.60 11.55
N ASN A 182 37.23 -13.99 12.51
CA ASN A 182 37.71 -13.86 13.89
C ASN A 182 37.64 -15.17 14.70
N ILE A 183 36.78 -16.11 14.32
CA ILE A 183 36.73 -17.44 14.93
C ILE A 183 37.83 -18.34 14.34
N ALA A 184 38.06 -18.29 13.02
CA ALA A 184 39.07 -19.11 12.35
C ALA A 184 40.52 -18.79 12.77
N LEU A 185 40.81 -17.55 13.19
CA LEU A 185 42.15 -17.12 13.64
C LEU A 185 42.44 -17.42 15.12
N LYS A 186 41.45 -17.83 15.92
CA LYS A 186 41.64 -18.16 17.34
C LYS A 186 41.90 -19.64 17.61
N THR A 187 41.79 -20.50 16.61
CA THR A 187 41.97 -21.96 16.74
C THR A 187 43.33 -22.46 16.24
N VAL A 188 44.26 -21.56 15.91
CA VAL A 188 45.65 -21.91 15.59
C VAL A 188 46.58 -21.07 16.47
N ASN A 189 46.73 -21.53 17.71
CA ASN A 189 47.89 -21.27 18.58
C ASN A 189 48.12 -22.53 19.41
#